data_AF-L1KXP2-F1
#
_entry.id   AF-L1KXP2-F1
#
_cell.length_a   1.000
_cell.length_b   1.000
_cell.length_c   1.000
_cell.angle_alpha   90.00
_cell.angle_beta   90.00
_cell.angle_gamma   90.00
#
_symmetry.space_group_name_H-M   'P 1'
#
loop_
_entity.id
_entity.type
_entity.pdbx_description
1 polymer ?
#
loop_
_entity_poly.entity_id
_entity_poly.type
_entity_poly.pdbx_seq_one_letter_code
_entity_poly.pdbx_strand_id
1 'polypeptide(L)'
;LGRTLYETLLAGVPKPSRLWPDAKDRCPWEEPLPDPDLDNGPDPDAAPPPVSSPGRLLTGRSRHAALLIPAPDGRHVTDAYLTWASQKKLPALDPYLIHHVHADQPVTQRHKPRPADADRALWRDLDALLLAGDEDDRKGKADKGRKSYTVQCPDAFTTLNDLPADLRAALRVRVYGFDQDDKTLNRTWYTALTPPIWPWTQEHDPAAAERLAECRKAAEEIGEHLDHVSKSAWSQVTSPSGDKAGRPPKRLPPWTHSARTLYWPRAEATFWTLLDHPTRAARSAFAADAVHALRAATRPAIAQHFRAAEAIALAVAQLRRHSH
;
A
#
# COMPACT_ATOMS: atom_id res chain seq x y z
N LEU A 1 13.92 5.29 -8.33
CA LEU A 1 14.19 6.44 -9.24
C LEU A 1 15.53 7.03 -8.86
N GLY A 2 16.45 7.12 -9.82
CA GLY A 2 17.71 7.85 -9.70
C GLY A 2 17.57 9.30 -10.18
N ARG A 3 18.70 9.99 -10.33
CA ARG A 3 18.84 11.35 -10.87
C ARG A 3 18.53 11.38 -12.36
N THR A 4 18.79 10.27 -13.05
CA THR A 4 18.56 10.10 -14.49
C THR A 4 17.65 8.90 -14.78
N LEU A 5 17.13 8.83 -16.00
CA LEU A 5 16.43 7.65 -16.48
C LEU A 5 17.36 6.43 -16.51
N TYR A 6 18.63 6.60 -16.89
CA TYR A 6 19.62 5.54 -16.91
C TYR A 6 19.79 4.90 -15.53
N GLU A 7 20.03 5.72 -14.50
CA GLU A 7 20.14 5.25 -13.11
C GLU A 7 18.83 4.59 -12.63
N THR A 8 17.69 5.15 -13.03
CA THR A 8 16.37 4.60 -12.70
C THR A 8 16.16 3.22 -13.28
N LEU A 9 16.51 3.03 -14.56
CA LEU A 9 16.36 1.74 -15.24
C LEU A 9 17.27 0.69 -14.61
N LEU A 10 18.53 1.01 -14.37
CA LEU A 10 19.47 0.06 -13.75
C LEU A 10 19.11 -0.29 -12.32
N ALA A 11 18.78 0.69 -11.48
CA ALA A 11 18.36 0.45 -10.10
C ALA A 11 17.02 -0.30 -10.02
N GLY A 12 16.19 -0.21 -11.07
CA GLY A 12 14.91 -0.90 -11.13
C GLY A 12 15.01 -2.36 -11.54
N VAL A 13 16.16 -2.86 -12.04
CA VAL A 13 16.26 -4.24 -12.50
C VAL A 13 16.22 -5.19 -11.30
N PRO A 14 15.19 -6.05 -11.18
CA PRO A 14 15.12 -7.00 -10.09
C PRO A 14 16.25 -8.01 -10.20
N LYS A 15 16.69 -8.55 -9.06
CA LYS A 15 17.75 -9.55 -9.06
C LYS A 15 17.34 -10.76 -9.92
N PRO A 16 18.19 -11.17 -10.87
CA PRO A 16 18.16 -12.50 -11.44
C PRO A 16 17.84 -13.60 -10.41
N SER A 17 16.96 -14.54 -10.74
CA SER A 17 16.87 -15.76 -9.94
C SER A 17 18.23 -16.49 -9.97
N ARG A 18 18.62 -17.15 -8.88
CA ARG A 18 19.94 -17.82 -8.73
C ARG A 18 20.27 -18.81 -9.85
N LEU A 19 19.22 -19.34 -10.48
CA LEU A 19 19.31 -20.03 -11.75
C LEU A 19 19.18 -18.95 -12.81
N TRP A 20 20.31 -18.42 -13.29
CA TRP A 20 20.37 -17.83 -14.61
C TRP A 20 20.96 -18.87 -15.56
N PRO A 21 20.24 -19.97 -15.90
CA PRO A 21 20.65 -20.70 -17.07
C PRO A 21 20.37 -19.79 -18.27
N ASP A 22 20.83 -20.20 -19.43
CA ASP A 22 20.32 -19.79 -20.74
C ASP A 22 18.83 -20.15 -20.93
N ALA A 23 18.00 -19.97 -19.88
CA ALA A 23 16.59 -20.23 -19.86
C ALA A 23 15.94 -19.34 -20.91
N LYS A 24 15.06 -19.96 -21.70
CA LYS A 24 14.23 -19.34 -22.73
C LYS A 24 13.20 -18.39 -22.11
N ASP A 25 13.64 -17.42 -21.32
CA ASP A 25 12.81 -16.32 -20.87
C ASP A 25 12.60 -15.40 -22.06
N ARG A 26 11.34 -15.30 -22.49
CA ARG A 26 10.91 -14.49 -23.61
C ARG A 26 9.76 -13.63 -23.17
N CYS A 27 9.79 -12.36 -23.53
CA CYS A 27 8.62 -11.52 -23.47
C CYS A 27 7.59 -12.01 -24.51
N PRO A 28 6.28 -11.75 -24.33
CA PRO A 28 5.26 -12.23 -25.27
C PRO A 28 5.50 -11.84 -26.73
N TRP A 29 6.13 -10.69 -26.98
CA TRP A 29 6.46 -10.22 -28.33
C TRP A 29 7.70 -10.90 -28.96
N GLU A 30 8.46 -11.67 -28.18
CA GLU A 30 9.63 -12.45 -28.64
C GLU A 30 9.26 -13.91 -28.93
N GLU A 31 8.02 -14.29 -28.60
CA GLU A 31 7.47 -15.59 -28.95
C GLU A 31 7.22 -15.64 -30.47
N PRO A 32 7.53 -16.77 -31.12
CA PRO A 32 7.23 -16.91 -32.53
C PRO A 32 5.72 -16.76 -32.72
N LEU A 33 5.32 -15.90 -33.66
CA LEU A 33 3.94 -15.82 -34.08
C LEU A 33 3.56 -17.17 -34.74
N PRO A 34 2.37 -17.71 -34.46
CA PRO A 34 1.87 -18.85 -35.20
C PRO A 34 1.79 -18.50 -36.69
N ASP A 35 2.11 -19.49 -37.53
CA ASP A 35 2.06 -19.36 -38.98
C ASP A 35 0.62 -18.99 -39.41
N PRO A 36 0.41 -17.86 -40.12
CA PRO A 36 -0.93 -17.39 -40.49
C PRO A 36 -1.67 -18.31 -41.47
N ASP A 37 -0.95 -19.17 -42.22
CA ASP A 37 -1.51 -20.09 -43.21
C ASP A 37 -1.94 -21.43 -42.60
N LEU A 38 -1.73 -21.57 -41.30
CA LEU A 38 -2.01 -22.77 -40.53
C LEU A 38 -3.16 -22.46 -39.55
N ASP A 39 -4.25 -23.24 -39.63
CA ASP A 39 -5.45 -23.13 -38.77
C ASP A 39 -5.18 -23.46 -37.28
N ASN A 40 -3.91 -23.49 -36.89
CA ASN A 40 -3.36 -23.75 -35.56
C ASN A 40 -2.72 -22.47 -35.00
N GLY A 41 -3.53 -21.41 -34.94
CA GLY A 41 -3.29 -20.25 -34.09
C GLY A 41 -3.06 -20.65 -32.63
N PRO A 42 -2.68 -19.70 -31.76
CA PRO A 42 -2.43 -20.02 -30.36
C PRO A 42 -3.74 -20.48 -29.73
N ASP A 43 -3.76 -21.73 -29.25
CA ASP A 43 -4.93 -22.32 -28.60
C ASP A 43 -5.28 -21.50 -27.34
N PRO A 44 -6.45 -20.81 -27.32
CA PRO A 44 -6.85 -19.98 -26.19
C PRO A 44 -7.15 -20.81 -24.92
N ASP A 45 -7.41 -22.11 -25.06
CA ASP A 45 -7.70 -23.03 -23.95
C ASP A 45 -6.43 -23.71 -23.41
N ALA A 46 -5.33 -23.65 -24.17
CA ALA A 46 -4.03 -24.16 -23.74
C ALA A 46 -3.58 -23.51 -22.43
N ALA A 47 -2.83 -24.28 -21.64
CA ALA A 47 -2.23 -23.71 -20.44
C ALA A 47 -1.16 -22.69 -20.86
N PRO A 48 -1.18 -21.46 -20.31
CA PRO A 48 -0.12 -20.50 -20.58
C PRO A 48 1.22 -21.07 -20.10
N PRO A 49 2.33 -20.77 -20.79
CA PRO A 49 3.65 -21.21 -20.37
C PRO A 49 3.98 -20.78 -18.93
N PRO A 50 4.80 -21.54 -18.19
CA PRO A 50 5.24 -21.15 -16.86
C PRO A 50 5.90 -19.77 -16.85
N VAL A 51 5.72 -19.04 -15.74
CA VAL A 51 6.33 -17.72 -15.57
C VAL A 51 7.85 -17.87 -15.40
N SER A 52 8.61 -17.31 -16.34
CA SER A 52 10.07 -17.12 -16.27
C SER A 52 10.40 -15.67 -15.88
N SER A 53 11.57 -15.46 -15.28
CA SER A 53 12.04 -14.13 -14.82
C SER A 53 13.20 -13.64 -15.70
N PRO A 54 13.27 -12.34 -16.03
CA PRO A 54 12.29 -11.28 -15.73
C PRO A 54 11.18 -11.07 -16.79
N GLY A 55 11.36 -11.51 -18.03
CA GLY A 55 10.53 -11.24 -19.19
C GLY A 55 9.06 -11.61 -18.99
N ARG A 56 8.75 -12.90 -18.85
CA ARG A 56 7.35 -13.34 -18.61
C ARG A 56 6.81 -12.85 -17.27
N LEU A 57 7.66 -12.72 -16.25
CA LEU A 57 7.27 -12.21 -14.94
C LEU A 57 6.71 -10.78 -15.02
N LEU A 58 7.33 -9.93 -15.82
CA LEU A 58 6.94 -8.52 -15.94
C LEU A 58 5.91 -8.27 -17.05
N THR A 59 5.85 -9.12 -18.08
CA THR A 59 5.08 -8.81 -19.29
C THR A 59 4.14 -9.94 -19.75
N GLY A 60 4.36 -11.17 -19.31
CA GLY A 60 3.63 -12.37 -19.75
C GLY A 60 2.51 -12.81 -18.82
N ARG A 61 2.08 -11.98 -17.87
CA ARG A 61 1.05 -12.31 -16.87
C ARG A 61 -0.33 -11.70 -17.14
N SER A 62 -0.49 -11.03 -18.27
CA SER A 62 -1.78 -10.47 -18.71
C SER A 62 -2.82 -11.57 -18.89
N ARG A 63 -4.03 -11.34 -18.37
CA ARG A 63 -5.18 -12.26 -18.52
C ARG A 63 -6.18 -11.81 -19.58
N HIS A 64 -5.93 -10.66 -20.20
CA HIS A 64 -6.77 -10.07 -21.23
C HIS A 64 -6.05 -10.10 -22.58
N ALA A 65 -6.82 -10.30 -23.65
CA ALA A 65 -6.41 -10.10 -25.02
C ALA A 65 -7.09 -8.84 -25.54
N ALA A 66 -6.29 -7.96 -26.16
CA ALA A 66 -6.77 -6.73 -26.76
C ALA A 66 -6.37 -6.70 -28.25
N LEU A 67 -7.32 -6.40 -29.12
CA LEU A 67 -7.09 -6.14 -30.54
C LEU A 67 -7.58 -4.72 -30.85
N LEU A 68 -6.68 -3.88 -31.34
CA LEU A 68 -7.00 -2.51 -31.74
C LEU A 68 -7.23 -2.48 -33.25
N ILE A 69 -8.32 -1.87 -33.69
CA ILE A 69 -8.63 -1.66 -35.10
C ILE A 69 -8.11 -0.28 -35.50
N PRO A 70 -7.04 -0.20 -36.31
CA PRO A 70 -6.49 1.08 -36.72
C PRO A 70 -7.41 1.75 -37.74
N ALA A 71 -7.44 3.09 -37.70
CA ALA A 71 -8.00 3.89 -38.78
C ALA A 71 -7.21 3.67 -40.09
N PRO A 72 -7.79 3.99 -41.26
CA PRO A 72 -7.09 3.87 -42.54
C PRO A 72 -5.77 4.67 -42.61
N ASP A 73 -5.65 5.75 -41.83
CA ASP A 73 -4.44 6.57 -41.77
C ASP A 73 -3.36 6.03 -40.82
N GLY A 74 -3.67 4.98 -40.04
CA GLY A 74 -2.79 4.36 -39.06
C GLY A 74 -2.42 5.24 -37.85
N ARG A 75 -3.09 6.39 -37.66
CA ARG A 75 -2.73 7.38 -36.61
C ARG A 75 -3.62 7.32 -35.37
N HIS A 76 -4.76 6.66 -35.48
CA HIS A 76 -5.69 6.48 -34.38
C HIS A 76 -6.39 5.13 -34.46
N VAL A 77 -7.03 4.74 -33.36
CA VAL A 77 -7.81 3.50 -33.24
C VAL A 77 -9.28 3.85 -33.45
N THR A 78 -9.97 3.14 -34.34
CA THR A 78 -11.41 3.33 -34.59
C THR A 78 -12.28 2.41 -33.77
N ASP A 79 -11.76 1.24 -33.40
CA ASP A 79 -12.48 0.24 -32.62
C ASP A 79 -11.51 -0.65 -31.84
N ALA A 80 -11.99 -1.40 -30.84
CA ALA A 80 -11.19 -2.35 -30.10
C ALA A 80 -12.02 -3.55 -29.62
N TYR A 81 -11.41 -4.73 -29.69
CA TYR A 81 -11.92 -5.94 -29.05
C TYR A 81 -11.13 -6.21 -27.77
N LEU A 82 -11.85 -6.46 -26.67
CA LEU A 82 -11.27 -6.86 -25.39
C LEU A 82 -11.94 -8.15 -24.93
N THR A 83 -11.13 -9.17 -24.67
CA THR A 83 -11.60 -10.46 -24.14
C THR A 83 -10.55 -11.06 -23.19
N TRP A 84 -10.81 -12.24 -22.65
CA TRP A 84 -9.84 -13.00 -21.87
C TRP A 84 -8.80 -13.64 -22.81
N ALA A 85 -7.51 -13.53 -22.45
CA ALA A 85 -6.42 -14.29 -23.07
C ALA A 85 -6.19 -15.62 -22.34
N SER A 86 -6.37 -15.63 -21.02
CA SER A 86 -6.33 -16.86 -20.23
C SER A 86 -7.15 -16.71 -18.95
N GLN A 87 -7.96 -17.73 -18.67
CA GLN A 87 -8.73 -17.79 -17.42
C GLN A 87 -7.91 -18.38 -16.26
N LYS A 88 -6.80 -19.08 -16.55
CA LYS A 88 -5.94 -19.71 -15.55
C LYS A 88 -5.09 -18.66 -14.84
N LYS A 89 -4.88 -18.83 -13.53
CA LYS A 89 -3.97 -17.97 -12.75
C LYS A 89 -2.53 -18.41 -12.97
N LEU A 90 -1.64 -17.45 -13.21
CA LEU A 90 -0.20 -17.64 -13.27
C LEU A 90 0.42 -17.15 -11.95
N PRO A 91 0.60 -18.03 -10.95
CA PRO A 91 1.14 -17.64 -9.66
C PRO A 91 2.62 -17.25 -9.79
N ALA A 92 2.92 -16.00 -9.45
CA ALA A 92 4.28 -15.48 -9.34
C ALA A 92 4.27 -14.28 -8.40
N LEU A 93 5.40 -14.04 -7.71
CA LEU A 93 5.59 -12.86 -6.86
C LEU A 93 6.06 -11.70 -7.73
N ASP A 94 5.40 -10.57 -7.61
CA ASP A 94 5.81 -9.36 -8.32
C ASP A 94 6.97 -8.68 -7.57
N PRO A 95 8.13 -8.44 -8.19
CA PRO A 95 9.29 -7.91 -7.49
C PRO A 95 9.12 -6.46 -7.03
N TYR A 96 8.09 -5.74 -7.51
CA TYR A 96 7.84 -4.34 -7.16
C TYR A 96 6.77 -4.16 -6.08
N LEU A 97 6.12 -5.24 -5.61
CA LEU A 97 5.05 -5.15 -4.62
C LEU A 97 5.54 -5.46 -3.20
N ILE A 98 4.98 -4.73 -2.23
CA ILE A 98 5.04 -5.11 -0.81
C ILE A 98 4.15 -6.34 -0.60
N HIS A 99 4.66 -7.36 0.08
CA HIS A 99 3.91 -8.57 0.40
C HIS A 99 3.65 -8.72 1.90
N HIS A 100 2.46 -9.21 2.25
CA HIS A 100 2.16 -9.79 3.55
C HIS A 100 2.47 -11.29 3.49
N VAL A 101 3.35 -11.76 4.38
CA VAL A 101 3.80 -13.15 4.46
C VAL A 101 3.12 -13.84 5.63
N HIS A 102 2.21 -14.75 5.31
CA HIS A 102 1.49 -15.59 6.26
C HIS A 102 2.17 -16.95 6.40
N ALA A 103 3.13 -17.05 7.33
CA ALA A 103 3.96 -18.25 7.50
C ALA A 103 3.15 -19.55 7.72
N ASP A 104 1.96 -19.43 8.31
CA ASP A 104 1.03 -20.54 8.62
C ASP A 104 0.22 -21.03 7.40
N GLN A 105 0.35 -20.36 6.25
CA GLN A 105 -0.35 -20.74 5.02
C GLN A 105 0.53 -21.61 4.10
N PRO A 106 -0.08 -22.44 3.23
CA PRO A 106 0.63 -23.13 2.16
C PRO A 106 1.44 -22.14 1.32
N VAL A 107 2.57 -22.59 0.75
CA VAL A 107 3.48 -21.75 -0.05
C VAL A 107 2.75 -20.96 -1.14
N THR A 108 1.73 -21.56 -1.77
CA THR A 108 0.92 -20.95 -2.83
C THR A 108 0.02 -19.79 -2.37
N GLN A 109 -0.25 -19.66 -1.06
CA GLN A 109 -1.09 -18.61 -0.48
C GLN A 109 -0.35 -17.79 0.60
N ARG A 110 0.91 -18.11 0.85
CA ARG A 110 1.75 -17.51 1.88
C ARG A 110 1.99 -16.03 1.63
N HIS A 111 2.22 -15.64 0.39
CA HIS A 111 2.51 -14.25 0.02
C HIS A 111 1.27 -13.61 -0.58
N LYS A 112 0.82 -12.50 0.00
CA LYS A 112 -0.30 -11.70 -0.51
C LYS A 112 0.17 -10.28 -0.79
N PRO A 113 -0.08 -9.72 -1.98
CA PRO A 113 0.29 -8.33 -2.23
C PRO A 113 -0.53 -7.40 -1.32
N ARG A 114 0.11 -6.34 -0.82
CA ARG A 114 -0.59 -5.27 -0.10
C ARG A 114 -1.52 -4.55 -1.09
N PRO A 115 -2.83 -4.44 -0.81
CA PRO A 115 -3.74 -3.73 -1.69
C PRO A 115 -3.45 -2.23 -1.69
N ALA A 116 -3.67 -1.58 -2.82
CA ALA A 116 -3.64 -0.13 -2.90
C ALA A 116 -4.85 0.46 -2.15
N ASP A 117 -4.61 1.45 -1.30
CA ASP A 117 -5.66 2.19 -0.58
C ASP A 117 -5.44 3.68 -0.79
N ALA A 118 -6.33 4.33 -1.53
CA ALA A 118 -6.26 5.76 -1.80
C ALA A 118 -6.48 6.64 -0.54
N ASP A 119 -7.02 6.07 0.54
CA ASP A 119 -7.16 6.74 1.83
C ASP A 119 -5.90 6.58 2.71
N ARG A 120 -4.84 5.99 2.16
CA ARG A 120 -3.58 5.71 2.86
C ARG A 120 -2.43 6.45 2.19
N ALA A 121 -1.87 7.42 2.92
CA ALA A 121 -0.69 8.16 2.48
C ALA A 121 0.57 7.27 2.48
N LEU A 122 1.44 7.48 1.48
CA LEU A 122 2.63 6.67 1.23
C LEU A 122 3.59 6.57 2.42
N TRP A 123 3.75 7.65 3.20
CA TRP A 123 4.68 7.67 4.33
C TRP A 123 4.35 6.58 5.38
N ARG A 124 3.08 6.15 5.44
CA ARG A 124 2.61 5.10 6.34
C ARG A 124 3.11 3.70 5.95
N ASP A 125 3.64 3.55 4.75
CA ASP A 125 4.20 2.32 4.19
C ASP A 125 5.72 2.35 4.07
N LEU A 126 6.39 3.40 4.55
CA LEU A 126 7.86 3.49 4.52
C LEU A 126 8.55 2.39 5.32
N ASP A 127 7.92 1.91 6.39
CA ASP A 127 8.39 0.76 7.18
C ASP A 127 8.59 -0.47 6.27
N ALA A 128 7.60 -0.75 5.43
CA ALA A 128 7.60 -1.85 4.48
C ALA A 128 8.60 -1.69 3.33
N LEU A 129 9.17 -0.49 3.16
CA LEU A 129 10.19 -0.20 2.14
C LEU A 129 11.61 -0.20 2.71
N LEU A 130 11.78 0.09 4.01
CA LEU A 130 13.07 0.40 4.63
C LEU A 130 13.55 -0.63 5.66
N LEU A 131 12.63 -1.36 6.29
CA LEU A 131 12.96 -2.35 7.31
C LEU A 131 13.18 -3.73 6.69
N ALA A 132 14.03 -4.53 7.33
CA ALA A 132 14.14 -5.95 7.03
C ALA A 132 12.79 -6.65 7.29
N GLY A 133 12.43 -7.60 6.44
CA GLY A 133 11.06 -8.14 6.36
C GLY A 133 10.61 -8.98 7.57
N ASP A 134 11.49 -9.17 8.54
CA ASP A 134 11.29 -9.85 9.82
C ASP A 134 11.08 -8.88 11.00
N GLU A 135 11.33 -7.57 10.83
CA GLU A 135 11.27 -6.58 11.91
C GLU A 135 9.96 -5.78 12.00
N ASP A 136 9.11 -5.80 10.97
CA ASP A 136 7.75 -5.30 11.10
C ASP A 136 6.97 -6.31 11.95
N ASP A 137 7.15 -6.23 13.28
CA ASP A 137 6.46 -6.99 14.33
C ASP A 137 5.01 -6.48 14.43
N ARG A 138 4.33 -6.38 13.27
CA ARG A 138 2.89 -6.66 13.17
C ARG A 138 2.63 -8.13 13.50
N LYS A 139 3.03 -8.55 14.70
CA LYS A 139 2.11 -9.16 15.66
C LYS A 139 1.00 -8.16 16.01
N GLY A 140 0.43 -7.49 14.99
CA GLY A 140 -0.77 -6.72 15.09
C GLY A 140 -1.79 -7.72 15.60
N LYS A 141 -2.31 -7.43 16.80
CA LYS A 141 -3.27 -8.25 17.52
C LYS A 141 -4.09 -9.05 16.53
N ALA A 142 -4.06 -10.37 16.70
CA ALA A 142 -5.11 -11.26 16.21
C ALA A 142 -6.43 -10.80 16.85
N ASP A 143 -6.95 -9.68 16.37
CA ASP A 143 -8.30 -9.25 16.67
C ASP A 143 -9.17 -10.35 16.07
N LYS A 144 -9.92 -11.00 16.97
CA LYS A 144 -10.57 -12.31 16.82
C LYS A 144 -10.73 -12.75 15.36
N GLY A 145 -9.73 -13.46 14.82
CA GLY A 145 -9.75 -14.05 13.48
C GLY A 145 -8.72 -13.56 12.45
N ARG A 146 -7.95 -12.48 12.70
CA ARG A 146 -6.85 -12.08 11.80
C ARG A 146 -5.55 -12.84 12.12
N LYS A 147 -5.04 -13.59 11.13
CA LYS A 147 -3.77 -14.32 11.20
C LYS A 147 -2.59 -13.33 11.13
N SER A 148 -1.59 -13.53 11.98
CA SER A 148 -0.34 -12.77 11.98
C SER A 148 0.34 -12.86 10.61
N TYR A 149 1.01 -11.79 10.19
CA TYR A 149 1.85 -11.77 9.00
C TYR A 149 3.08 -10.92 9.25
N THR A 150 4.16 -11.23 8.54
CA THR A 150 5.31 -10.32 8.40
C THR A 150 5.21 -9.55 7.09
N VAL A 151 5.92 -8.44 6.98
CA VAL A 151 5.88 -7.59 5.78
C VAL A 151 7.19 -7.76 5.03
N GLN A 152 7.10 -8.23 3.79
CA GLN A 152 8.26 -8.33 2.91
C GLN A 152 8.33 -7.09 2.01
N CYS A 153 9.49 -6.44 2.00
CA CYS A 153 9.79 -5.35 1.08
C CYS A 153 9.80 -5.84 -0.38
N PRO A 154 9.64 -4.94 -1.37
CA PRO A 154 9.77 -5.30 -2.77
C PRO A 154 11.11 -6.00 -3.06
N ASP A 155 11.07 -7.15 -3.74
CA ASP A 155 12.29 -7.92 -4.06
C ASP A 155 13.28 -7.12 -4.91
N ALA A 156 12.79 -6.22 -5.76
CA ALA A 156 13.60 -5.28 -6.52
C ALA A 156 14.45 -4.34 -5.64
N PHE A 157 14.15 -4.24 -4.34
CA PHE A 157 14.90 -3.39 -3.42
C PHE A 157 16.09 -4.12 -2.78
N THR A 158 16.14 -5.45 -2.86
CA THR A 158 17.14 -6.27 -2.17
C THR A 158 18.57 -6.08 -2.69
N THR A 159 18.74 -5.56 -3.91
CA THR A 159 20.04 -5.29 -4.54
C THR A 159 20.43 -3.82 -4.48
N LEU A 160 19.56 -2.93 -3.99
CA LEU A 160 19.82 -1.50 -4.00
C LEU A 160 20.95 -1.10 -3.04
N ASN A 161 21.23 -1.91 -2.02
CA ASN A 161 22.36 -1.68 -1.11
C ASN A 161 23.73 -1.92 -1.76
N ASP A 162 23.79 -2.66 -2.86
CA ASP A 162 25.01 -2.91 -3.63
C ASP A 162 25.39 -1.72 -4.54
N LEU A 163 24.52 -0.71 -4.67
CA LEU A 163 24.76 0.46 -5.52
C LEU A 163 25.76 1.45 -4.89
N PRO A 164 26.46 2.26 -5.70
CA PRO A 164 27.34 3.32 -5.22
C PRO A 164 26.64 4.25 -4.22
N ALA A 165 27.36 4.69 -3.18
CA ALA A 165 26.78 5.45 -2.07
C ALA A 165 26.16 6.78 -2.50
N ASP A 166 26.76 7.46 -3.49
CA ASP A 166 26.24 8.72 -4.05
C ASP A 166 24.90 8.52 -4.77
N LEU A 167 24.77 7.42 -5.52
CA LEU A 167 23.53 7.03 -6.18
C LEU A 167 22.48 6.67 -5.14
N ARG A 168 22.83 5.81 -4.16
CA ARG A 168 21.93 5.41 -3.07
C ARG A 168 21.35 6.61 -2.34
N ALA A 169 22.17 7.58 -1.99
CA ALA A 169 21.74 8.80 -1.30
C ALA A 169 20.73 9.65 -2.12
N ALA A 170 20.67 9.48 -3.44
CA ALA A 170 19.73 10.17 -4.32
C ALA A 170 18.48 9.35 -4.66
N LEU A 171 18.41 8.06 -4.29
CA LEU A 171 17.32 7.17 -4.69
C LEU A 171 16.00 7.54 -4.03
N ARG A 172 14.97 7.66 -4.86
CA ARG A 172 13.58 7.87 -4.45
C ARG A 172 12.70 6.72 -4.92
N VAL A 173 11.62 6.47 -4.19
CA VAL A 173 10.59 5.49 -4.58
C VAL A 173 9.38 6.21 -5.14
N ARG A 174 8.98 5.84 -6.36
CA ARG A 174 7.71 6.27 -6.93
C ARG A 174 6.72 5.11 -6.84
N VAL A 175 5.55 5.39 -6.30
CA VAL A 175 4.46 4.44 -6.17
C VAL A 175 3.37 4.79 -7.17
N TYR A 176 2.79 3.75 -7.76
CA TYR A 176 1.58 3.81 -8.56
C TYR A 176 0.57 2.86 -7.92
N GLY A 177 -0.56 3.40 -7.47
CA GLY A 177 -1.62 2.63 -6.83
C GLY A 177 -2.91 2.72 -7.66
N PHE A 178 -3.52 1.57 -7.91
CA PHE A 178 -4.86 1.47 -8.49
C PHE A 178 -5.77 0.87 -7.43
N ASP A 179 -6.62 1.71 -6.85
CA ASP A 179 -7.55 1.32 -5.81
C ASP A 179 -8.82 0.76 -6.45
N GLN A 180 -8.98 -0.55 -6.33
CA GLN A 180 -10.01 -1.32 -6.98
C GLN A 180 -10.64 -2.26 -5.95
N ASP A 181 -11.94 -2.54 -6.08
CA ASP A 181 -12.53 -3.66 -5.36
C ASP A 181 -12.10 -5.01 -5.97
N ASP A 182 -12.34 -6.11 -5.25
CA ASP A 182 -11.99 -7.46 -5.71
C ASP A 182 -12.80 -7.93 -6.94
N LYS A 183 -13.63 -7.06 -7.53
CA LYS A 183 -14.54 -7.38 -8.63
C LYS A 183 -14.19 -6.55 -9.86
N THR A 184 -14.80 -5.37 -10.00
CA THR A 184 -14.81 -4.58 -11.23
C THR A 184 -14.91 -3.08 -11.00
N LEU A 185 -15.02 -2.63 -9.75
CA LEU A 185 -15.16 -1.21 -9.43
C LEU A 185 -13.79 -0.60 -9.20
N ASN A 186 -13.41 0.31 -10.11
CA ASN A 186 -12.24 1.17 -9.92
C ASN A 186 -12.66 2.37 -9.08
N ARG A 187 -12.04 2.54 -7.90
CA ARG A 187 -12.31 3.67 -7.02
C ARG A 187 -11.52 4.90 -7.49
N THR A 188 -10.21 4.76 -7.63
CA THR A 188 -9.31 5.82 -8.12
C THR A 188 -7.93 5.25 -8.43
N TRP A 189 -7.04 6.07 -9.00
CA TRP A 189 -5.61 5.80 -9.04
C TRP A 189 -4.84 6.97 -8.42
N TYR A 190 -3.64 6.70 -7.93
CA TYR A 190 -2.78 7.72 -7.36
C TYR A 190 -1.31 7.44 -7.66
N THR A 191 -0.50 8.49 -7.56
CA THR A 191 0.95 8.38 -7.54
C THR A 191 1.51 9.15 -6.35
N ALA A 192 2.61 8.65 -5.81
CA ALA A 192 3.34 9.30 -4.74
C ALA A 192 4.84 9.10 -4.93
N LEU A 193 5.63 10.05 -4.45
CA LEU A 193 7.07 10.04 -4.56
C LEU A 193 7.67 10.29 -3.19
N THR A 194 8.57 9.41 -2.75
CA THR A 194 9.28 9.61 -1.48
C THR A 194 10.35 10.71 -1.61
N PRO A 195 10.77 11.32 -0.50
CA PRO A 195 12.11 11.91 -0.44
C PRO A 195 13.18 10.82 -0.70
N PRO A 196 14.46 11.18 -0.81
CA PRO A 196 15.52 10.19 -0.78
C PRO A 196 15.49 9.46 0.57
N ILE A 197 15.02 8.22 0.57
CA ILE A 197 14.80 7.44 1.81
C ILE A 197 15.91 6.41 2.06
N TRP A 198 16.75 6.15 1.06
CA TRP A 198 17.79 5.13 1.16
C TRP A 198 18.83 5.39 2.27
N PRO A 199 19.18 6.66 2.61
CA PRO A 199 19.99 6.93 3.79
C PRO A 199 19.38 6.47 5.12
N TRP A 200 18.07 6.18 5.17
CA TRP A 200 17.38 5.72 6.37
C TRP A 200 17.11 4.21 6.34
N THR A 201 17.69 3.46 5.40
CA THR A 201 17.57 2.01 5.42
C THR A 201 18.26 1.45 6.65
N GLN A 202 17.69 0.39 7.19
CA GLN A 202 18.21 -0.27 8.39
C GLN A 202 19.67 -0.72 8.22
N GLU A 203 20.06 -1.17 7.03
CA GLU A 203 21.44 -1.58 6.74
C GLU A 203 22.43 -0.40 6.80
N HIS A 204 21.97 0.84 6.62
CA HIS A 204 22.82 2.03 6.63
C HIS A 204 22.75 2.80 7.95
N ASP A 205 21.55 3.06 8.47
CA ASP A 205 21.32 3.75 9.73
C ASP A 205 20.18 3.06 10.52
N PRO A 206 20.53 2.07 11.36
CA PRO A 206 19.56 1.34 12.18
C PRO A 206 18.76 2.26 13.11
N ALA A 207 19.37 3.32 13.64
CA ALA A 207 18.71 4.24 14.57
C ALA A 207 17.65 5.09 13.86
N ALA A 208 17.94 5.58 12.65
CA ALA A 208 16.95 6.27 11.82
C ALA A 208 15.80 5.34 11.41
N ALA A 209 16.10 4.09 11.04
CA ALA A 209 15.11 3.09 10.69
C ALA A 209 14.17 2.76 11.88
N GLU A 210 14.74 2.55 13.07
CA GLU A 210 13.97 2.31 14.30
C GLU A 210 13.09 3.51 14.65
N ARG A 211 13.64 4.73 14.54
CA ARG A 211 12.88 5.97 14.79
C ARG A 211 11.71 6.14 13.82
N LEU A 212 11.91 5.81 12.55
CA LEU A 212 10.86 5.83 11.54
C LEU A 212 9.75 4.83 11.89
N ALA A 213 10.12 3.61 12.28
CA ALA A 213 9.19 2.57 12.70
C ALA A 213 8.39 3.00 13.94
N GLU A 214 9.05 3.58 14.94
CA GLU A 214 8.43 4.13 16.16
C GLU A 214 7.40 5.21 15.82
N CYS A 215 7.79 6.20 15.01
CA CYS A 215 6.90 7.31 14.63
C CYS A 215 5.69 6.81 13.84
N ARG A 216 5.91 5.92 12.87
CA ARG A 216 4.82 5.33 12.08
C ARG A 216 3.87 4.52 12.96
N LYS A 217 4.40 3.68 13.85
CA LYS A 217 3.61 2.89 14.80
C LYS A 217 2.76 3.79 15.71
N ALA A 218 3.38 4.81 16.30
CA ALA A 218 2.67 5.77 17.14
C ALA A 218 1.53 6.49 16.38
N ALA A 219 1.76 6.90 15.14
CA ALA A 219 0.74 7.56 14.34
C ALA A 219 -0.44 6.64 13.99
N GLU A 220 -0.17 5.35 13.73
CA GLU A 220 -1.19 4.35 13.42
C GLU A 220 -1.99 3.97 14.67
N GLU A 221 -1.34 3.72 15.81
CA GLU A 221 -2.01 3.45 17.08
C GLU A 221 -2.94 4.61 17.48
N ILE A 222 -2.46 5.85 17.37
CA ILE A 222 -3.27 7.04 17.64
C ILE A 222 -4.41 7.20 16.61
N GLY A 223 -4.16 6.92 15.33
CA GLY A 223 -5.17 6.97 14.28
C GLY A 223 -6.28 5.93 14.49
N GLU A 224 -5.93 4.70 14.88
CA GLU A 224 -6.88 3.65 15.25
C GLU A 224 -7.69 4.04 16.49
N HIS A 225 -7.03 4.62 17.49
CA HIS A 225 -7.71 5.11 18.69
C HIS A 225 -8.65 6.27 18.37
N LEU A 226 -8.25 7.20 17.51
CA LEU A 226 -9.11 8.26 16.97
C LEU A 226 -10.37 7.67 16.33
N ASP A 227 -10.22 6.68 15.44
CA ASP A 227 -11.34 5.99 14.81
C ASP A 227 -12.27 5.33 15.84
N HIS A 228 -11.71 4.72 16.89
CA HIS A 228 -12.49 4.08 17.95
C HIS A 228 -13.30 5.10 18.77
N VAL A 229 -12.64 6.13 19.29
CA VAL A 229 -13.28 7.11 20.16
C VAL A 229 -14.30 7.97 19.40
N SER A 230 -14.05 8.28 18.13
CA SER A 230 -15.00 9.04 17.31
C SER A 230 -16.25 8.22 16.96
N LYS A 231 -16.08 6.91 16.70
CA LYS A 231 -17.21 5.99 16.50
C LYS A 231 -18.05 5.88 17.77
N SER A 232 -17.40 5.72 18.93
CA SER A 232 -18.08 5.65 20.22
C SER A 232 -18.85 6.94 20.50
N ALA A 233 -18.21 8.10 20.36
CA ALA A 233 -18.85 9.40 20.57
C ALA A 233 -20.06 9.62 19.64
N TRP A 234 -19.93 9.28 18.36
CA TRP A 234 -21.06 9.35 17.42
C TRP A 234 -22.21 8.44 17.84
N SER A 235 -21.91 7.20 18.26
CA SER A 235 -22.93 6.24 18.70
C SER A 235 -23.67 6.71 19.95
N GLN A 236 -22.99 7.34 20.90
CA GLN A 236 -23.63 7.89 22.11
C GLN A 236 -24.66 8.98 21.81
N VAL A 237 -24.45 9.72 20.72
CA VAL A 237 -25.31 10.84 20.32
C VAL A 237 -26.46 10.40 19.41
N THR A 238 -26.20 9.43 18.53
CA THR A 238 -27.12 9.05 17.45
C THR A 238 -27.87 7.75 17.67
N SER A 239 -27.40 6.87 18.57
CA SER A 239 -28.08 5.60 18.82
C SER A 239 -29.39 5.84 19.58
N PRO A 240 -30.54 5.40 19.04
CA PRO A 240 -31.78 5.39 19.82
C PRO A 240 -31.62 4.42 21.00
N SER A 241 -32.14 4.80 22.16
CA SER A 241 -32.16 3.91 23.33
C SER A 241 -33.01 2.66 23.03
N GLY A 242 -32.38 1.49 22.90
CA GLY A 242 -33.07 0.20 22.68
C GLY A 242 -32.24 -0.87 21.94
N ASP A 243 -32.84 -2.05 21.71
CA ASP A 243 -32.21 -3.31 21.22
C ASP A 243 -31.45 -3.24 19.88
N LYS A 244 -31.46 -2.10 19.18
CA LYS A 244 -30.68 -1.87 17.95
C LYS A 244 -29.32 -1.19 18.20
N ALA A 245 -28.96 -0.93 19.45
CA ALA A 245 -27.75 -0.20 19.87
C ALA A 245 -26.40 -0.86 19.55
N GLY A 246 -26.37 -2.03 18.88
CA GLY A 246 -25.15 -2.82 18.71
C GLY A 246 -24.65 -3.03 17.29
N ARG A 247 -25.35 -2.58 16.23
CA ARG A 247 -24.91 -2.85 14.85
C ARG A 247 -23.95 -1.76 14.37
N PRO A 248 -22.67 -2.06 14.12
CA PRO A 248 -21.74 -1.09 13.57
C PRO A 248 -22.23 -0.65 12.18
N PRO A 249 -22.21 0.66 11.86
CA PRO A 249 -22.63 1.14 10.56
C PRO A 249 -21.73 0.56 9.45
N LYS A 250 -22.32 0.24 8.29
CA LYS A 250 -21.59 -0.29 7.12
C LYS A 250 -20.54 0.69 6.57
N ARG A 251 -20.67 1.98 6.89
CA ARG A 251 -19.73 3.05 6.52
C ARG A 251 -19.22 3.73 7.79
N LEU A 252 -18.03 4.31 7.71
CA LEU A 252 -17.49 5.13 8.80
C LEU A 252 -18.49 6.23 9.17
N PRO A 253 -18.76 6.46 10.48
CA PRO A 253 -19.59 7.58 10.89
C PRO A 253 -19.05 8.91 10.37
N PRO A 254 -19.91 9.91 10.09
CA PRO A 254 -19.49 11.20 9.55
C PRO A 254 -18.36 11.87 10.34
N TRP A 255 -18.45 11.87 11.68
CA TRP A 255 -17.40 12.44 12.53
C TRP A 255 -16.07 11.69 12.42
N THR A 256 -16.14 10.36 12.29
CA THR A 256 -14.93 9.53 12.15
C THR A 256 -14.27 9.78 10.80
N HIS A 257 -15.06 9.77 9.73
CA HIS A 257 -14.58 10.06 8.38
C HIS A 257 -13.91 11.44 8.33
N SER A 258 -14.61 12.50 8.77
CA SER A 258 -14.05 13.86 8.74
C SER A 258 -12.83 14.03 9.64
N ALA A 259 -12.81 13.43 10.83
CA ALA A 259 -11.64 13.49 11.71
C ALA A 259 -10.44 12.78 11.08
N ARG A 260 -10.65 11.61 10.45
CA ARG A 260 -9.61 10.86 9.75
C ARG A 260 -9.03 11.64 8.56
N THR A 261 -9.89 12.26 7.75
CA THR A 261 -9.47 13.11 6.61
C THR A 261 -8.61 14.29 7.07
N LEU A 262 -8.91 14.87 8.24
CA LEU A 262 -8.12 15.97 8.80
C LEU A 262 -6.85 15.52 9.54
N TYR A 263 -6.86 14.31 10.09
CA TYR A 263 -5.74 13.77 10.88
C TYR A 263 -4.56 13.39 10.00
N TRP A 264 -4.75 12.58 8.96
CA TRP A 264 -3.62 11.99 8.22
C TRP A 264 -2.68 13.01 7.56
N PRO A 265 -3.16 14.08 6.89
CA PRO A 265 -2.26 15.11 6.35
C PRO A 265 -1.46 15.85 7.43
N ARG A 266 -2.06 16.03 8.63
CA ARG A 266 -1.36 16.66 9.76
C ARG A 266 -0.32 15.71 10.37
N ALA A 267 -0.71 14.45 10.56
CA ALA A 267 0.19 13.41 11.03
C ALA A 267 1.39 13.25 10.09
N GLU A 268 1.21 13.38 8.77
CA GLU A 268 2.32 13.39 7.82
C GLU A 268 3.32 14.52 8.09
N ALA A 269 2.85 15.77 8.22
CA ALA A 269 3.72 16.91 8.52
C ALA A 269 4.46 16.73 9.85
N THR A 270 3.75 16.24 10.88
CA THR A 270 4.33 15.92 12.18
C THR A 270 5.34 14.77 12.10
N PHE A 271 5.07 13.73 11.30
CA PHE A 271 5.97 12.60 11.09
C PHE A 271 7.32 13.08 10.55
N TRP A 272 7.32 13.89 9.49
CA TRP A 272 8.56 14.44 8.93
C TRP A 272 9.32 15.31 9.94
N THR A 273 8.60 16.15 10.70
CA THR A 273 9.18 16.98 11.77
C THR A 273 9.81 16.15 12.89
N LEU A 274 9.24 14.99 13.22
CA LEU A 274 9.74 14.10 14.28
C LEU A 274 11.00 13.33 13.88
N LEU A 275 11.24 13.15 12.57
CA LEU A 275 12.49 12.58 12.06
C LEU A 275 13.64 13.57 12.22
N ASP A 276 13.40 14.87 12.05
CA ASP A 276 14.39 15.93 12.29
C ASP A 276 14.65 16.19 13.80
N HIS A 277 13.76 15.69 14.67
CA HIS A 277 13.80 15.90 16.12
C HIS A 277 13.60 14.58 16.89
N PRO A 278 14.60 13.68 16.89
CA PRO A 278 14.45 12.31 17.41
C PRO A 278 14.15 12.24 18.92
N THR A 279 14.50 13.28 19.68
CA THR A 279 14.25 13.33 21.14
C THR A 279 12.80 13.64 21.51
N ARG A 280 11.97 14.06 20.55
CA ARG A 280 10.56 14.42 20.82
C ARG A 280 9.69 13.16 20.87
N ALA A 281 8.84 13.05 21.89
CA ALA A 281 7.95 11.90 22.06
C ALA A 281 6.88 11.80 20.95
N ALA A 282 6.95 10.75 20.12
CA ALA A 282 6.10 10.59 18.94
C ALA A 282 4.61 10.50 19.27
N ARG A 283 4.23 9.63 20.22
CA ARG A 283 2.82 9.43 20.63
C ARG A 283 2.14 10.73 21.07
N SER A 284 2.84 11.57 21.83
CA SER A 284 2.30 12.83 22.31
C SER A 284 2.00 13.82 21.18
N ALA A 285 2.86 13.88 20.17
CA ALA A 285 2.68 14.75 19.02
C ALA A 285 1.48 14.29 18.17
N PHE A 286 1.38 13.00 17.86
CA PHE A 286 0.25 12.46 17.11
C PHE A 286 -1.08 12.56 17.86
N ALA A 287 -1.09 12.35 19.18
CA ALA A 287 -2.28 12.54 20.00
C ALA A 287 -2.80 13.99 19.95
N ALA A 288 -1.89 14.98 19.94
CA ALA A 288 -2.26 16.37 19.77
C ALA A 288 -2.93 16.64 18.41
N ASP A 289 -2.40 16.04 17.32
CA ASP A 289 -3.02 16.13 16.00
C ASP A 289 -4.38 15.45 15.93
N ALA A 290 -4.55 14.28 16.54
CA ALA A 290 -5.82 13.58 16.61
C ALA A 290 -6.88 14.39 17.38
N VAL A 291 -6.51 14.99 18.51
CA VAL A 291 -7.39 15.89 19.27
C VAL A 291 -7.80 17.09 18.44
N HIS A 292 -6.85 17.71 17.72
CA HIS A 292 -7.14 18.82 16.83
C HIS A 292 -8.12 18.41 15.72
N ALA A 293 -7.85 17.30 15.05
CA ALA A 293 -8.69 16.77 13.97
C ALA A 293 -10.12 16.46 14.43
N LEU A 294 -10.28 15.78 15.58
CA LEU A 294 -11.58 15.48 16.15
C LEU A 294 -12.39 16.74 16.49
N ARG A 295 -11.76 17.71 17.14
CA ARG A 295 -12.41 18.99 17.49
C ARG A 295 -12.81 19.78 16.24
N ALA A 296 -11.96 19.82 15.23
CA ALA A 296 -12.27 20.49 13.97
C ALA A 296 -13.45 19.82 13.25
N ALA A 297 -13.43 18.48 13.13
CA ALA A 297 -14.47 17.70 12.47
C ALA A 297 -15.85 17.82 13.16
N THR A 298 -15.86 18.04 14.48
CA THR A 298 -17.09 18.03 15.28
C THR A 298 -17.53 19.41 15.76
N ARG A 299 -16.82 20.49 15.38
CA ARG A 299 -17.10 21.87 15.79
C ARG A 299 -18.58 22.28 15.58
N PRO A 300 -19.24 21.98 14.43
CA PRO A 300 -20.65 22.33 14.26
C PRO A 300 -21.57 21.61 15.26
N ALA A 301 -21.29 20.33 15.54
CA ALA A 301 -22.11 19.54 16.46
C ALA A 301 -21.97 19.99 17.92
N ILE A 302 -20.76 20.37 18.34
CA ILE A 302 -20.50 20.92 19.69
C ILE A 302 -21.33 22.21 19.91
N ALA A 303 -21.41 23.07 18.89
CA ALA A 303 -22.14 24.33 18.97
C ALA A 303 -23.67 24.15 19.05
N GLN A 304 -24.19 23.06 18.49
CA GLN A 304 -25.63 22.82 18.35
C GLN A 304 -26.22 21.91 19.44
N HIS A 305 -25.42 21.00 20.01
CA HIS A 305 -25.94 19.95 20.89
C HIS A 305 -25.04 19.71 22.11
N PHE A 306 -25.59 19.91 23.32
CA PHE A 306 -24.87 19.68 24.58
C PHE A 306 -24.38 18.23 24.73
N ARG A 307 -25.22 17.23 24.39
CA ARG A 307 -24.82 15.82 24.43
C ARG A 307 -23.65 15.49 23.50
N ALA A 308 -23.55 16.18 22.36
CA ALA A 308 -22.39 16.05 21.49
C ALA A 308 -21.14 16.61 22.16
N ALA A 309 -21.23 17.78 22.78
CA ALA A 309 -20.12 18.39 23.50
C ALA A 309 -19.55 17.48 24.60
N GLU A 310 -20.43 16.83 25.39
CA GLU A 310 -20.02 15.87 26.43
C GLU A 310 -19.33 14.63 25.85
N ALA A 311 -19.94 13.97 24.87
CA ALA A 311 -19.37 12.79 24.23
C ALA A 311 -18.00 13.07 23.59
N ILE A 312 -17.84 14.26 22.98
CA ILE A 312 -16.58 14.68 22.37
C ILE A 312 -15.53 15.02 23.43
N ALA A 313 -15.92 15.64 24.55
CA ALA A 313 -14.99 15.91 25.65
C ALA A 313 -14.41 14.60 26.22
N LEU A 314 -15.25 13.57 26.40
CA LEU A 314 -14.81 12.24 26.81
C LEU A 314 -13.85 11.59 25.80
N ALA A 315 -14.17 11.67 24.50
CA ALA A 315 -13.31 11.16 23.43
C ALA A 315 -11.94 11.88 23.40
N VAL A 316 -11.92 13.20 23.56
CA VAL A 316 -10.68 14.00 23.66
C VAL A 316 -9.85 13.61 24.89
N ALA A 317 -10.49 13.39 26.04
CA ALA A 317 -9.81 12.93 27.25
C ALA A 317 -9.21 11.53 27.06
N GLN A 318 -9.88 10.64 26.33
CA GLN A 318 -9.34 9.32 25.98
C GLN A 318 -8.13 9.39 25.05
N LEU A 319 -8.13 10.29 24.06
CA LEU A 319 -6.96 10.51 23.18
C LEU A 319 -5.76 11.02 23.96
N ARG A 320 -5.96 11.97 24.88
CA ARG A 320 -4.90 12.50 25.75
C ARG A 320 -4.36 11.47 26.74
N ARG A 321 -5.18 10.56 27.24
CA ARG A 321 -4.68 9.47 28.10
C ARG A 321 -3.81 8.48 27.33
N HIS A 322 -4.04 8.34 26.02
CA HIS A 322 -3.26 7.46 25.16
C HIS A 322 -1.93 8.09 24.69
N SER A 323 -1.62 9.33 25.09
CA SER A 323 -0.34 9.98 24.78
C SER A 323 0.80 9.66 25.75
N HIS A 324 0.48 9.04 26.89
CA HIS A 324 1.41 8.65 27.96
C HIS A 324 1.56 7.13 27.96
#